data_AF-A0A1S9DHR5-F1
#
_entry.id   AF-A0A1S9DHR5-F1
#
_cell.length_a   1.000
_cell.length_b   1.000
_cell.length_c   1.000
_cell.angle_alpha   90.00
_cell.angle_beta   90.00
_cell.angle_gamma   90.00
#
_symmetry.space_group_name_H-M   'P 1'
#
loop_
_entity.id
_entity.type
_entity.pdbx_description
1 polymer ?
#
loop_
_entity_poly.entity_id
_entity_poly.type
_entity_poly.pdbx_seq_one_letter_code
_entity_poly.pdbx_strand_id
1 'polypeptide(L)'
;MAEHEVDEQTLLNLITQDPGLPRNNPTAAYWQHLPHRLSNVQSANLPQTTDIAIIGSGITGVSVAKTILEQDEAATVTVFDARALCSGATGRNGGQLAINAAESYLKLKKMVGMEMAGKIIHFNIKTLEALRRIAAQLALVQDPEVTDVVKIRSFKDEESFRRVQGGIEALEADHPSLRGLYTVLDPEACRKEHGVHGVAGAVLHSSGTVWPYRVVTNTFDDLLSRYPSRLSIETNTPVTEVVYGPSADSKHPYILTTPWGIIRATHVAYCTNGYTGHLLPALRGVLFPMKGTMTVQDLTAIPSVPNRGSTTSWAIHYTPFLDAATGGLADGLIYGMQNANTGWHFFGGEKSPPEQLLSSDDSTLSQSSVQFLQESLGSLFGLQGPAHQKLVSAWSGIMGFTSDTLPLVGKLPSALTGRDGQGEWFSGGYNGYGMPSAWLAGESLGLMILGQSPKEYLPEAYLISEERLRERLSVTRSMEYLSEA
;
A
#
# COMPACT_ATOMS: atom_id res chain seq x y z
N MET A 1 23.68 -8.27 29.86
CA MET A 1 22.74 -7.52 29.00
C MET A 1 21.96 -8.57 28.26
N ALA A 2 20.70 -8.79 28.63
CA ALA A 2 19.87 -9.77 27.93
C ALA A 2 19.37 -9.10 26.65
N GLU A 3 19.87 -9.55 25.51
CA GLU A 3 19.32 -9.22 24.20
C GLU A 3 17.82 -9.59 24.25
N HIS A 4 16.95 -8.59 24.16
CA HIS A 4 15.53 -8.81 23.88
C HIS A 4 15.41 -9.16 22.39
N GLU A 5 15.95 -10.33 22.03
CA GLU A 5 15.63 -10.97 20.76
C GLU A 5 14.17 -11.43 20.90
N VAL A 6 13.31 -11.01 19.96
CA VAL A 6 11.93 -11.53 19.95
C VAL A 6 12.03 -13.00 19.61
N ASP A 7 11.59 -13.83 20.55
CA ASP A 7 11.60 -15.29 20.42
C ASP A 7 11.01 -15.72 19.06
N GLU A 8 11.73 -16.58 18.33
CA GLU A 8 11.36 -17.02 16.98
C GLU A 8 9.94 -17.62 16.94
N GLN A 9 9.56 -18.35 18.00
CA GLN A 9 8.22 -18.93 18.09
C GLN A 9 7.14 -17.84 18.23
N THR A 10 7.44 -16.74 18.91
CA THR A 10 6.56 -15.58 19.02
C THR A 10 6.38 -14.89 17.67
N LEU A 11 7.47 -14.61 16.94
CA LEU A 11 7.40 -14.05 15.58
C LEU A 11 6.62 -14.95 14.62
N LEU A 12 6.87 -16.26 14.66
CA LEU A 12 6.14 -17.24 13.86
C LEU A 12 4.63 -17.20 14.14
N ASN A 13 4.24 -17.13 15.42
CA ASN A 13 2.83 -17.01 15.81
C ASN A 13 2.20 -15.71 15.28
N LEU A 14 2.92 -14.59 15.36
CA LEU A 14 2.43 -13.28 14.92
C LEU A 14 2.16 -13.22 13.40
N ILE A 15 2.98 -13.87 12.58
CA ILE A 15 2.80 -13.85 11.12
C ILE A 15 1.84 -14.94 10.61
N THR A 16 1.63 -16.02 11.37
CA THR A 16 0.75 -17.14 10.97
C THR A 16 -0.66 -17.07 11.55
N GLN A 17 -0.93 -16.16 12.50
CA GLN A 17 -2.27 -15.95 13.05
C GLN A 17 -3.28 -15.52 11.99
N ASP A 18 -4.56 -15.81 12.24
CA ASP A 18 -5.65 -15.28 11.43
C ASP A 18 -5.74 -13.75 11.60
N PRO A 19 -5.58 -12.95 10.53
CA PRO A 19 -5.73 -11.50 10.64
C PRO A 19 -7.18 -11.08 10.97
N GLY A 20 -8.15 -11.97 10.79
CA GLY A 20 -9.57 -11.70 11.00
C GLY A 20 -10.16 -10.70 10.01
N LEU A 21 -11.40 -10.31 10.26
CA LEU A 21 -12.00 -9.15 9.60
C LEU A 21 -11.39 -7.85 10.15
N PRO A 22 -11.37 -6.76 9.35
CA PRO A 22 -11.01 -5.44 9.85
C PRO A 22 -11.84 -5.07 11.09
N ARG A 23 -11.20 -4.43 12.08
CA ARG A 23 -11.88 -4.06 13.33
C ARG A 23 -12.96 -3.00 13.08
N ASN A 24 -14.06 -3.09 13.82
CA ASN A 24 -15.22 -2.19 13.68
C ASN A 24 -14.95 -0.74 14.13
N ASN A 25 -13.94 -0.54 14.96
CA ASN A 25 -13.59 0.75 15.58
C ASN A 25 -12.15 1.16 15.23
N PRO A 26 -11.80 1.32 13.94
CA PRO A 26 -10.45 1.72 13.58
C PRO A 26 -10.15 3.15 14.03
N THR A 27 -8.87 3.46 14.13
CA THR A 27 -8.41 4.83 14.33
C THR A 27 -8.88 5.75 13.20
N ALA A 28 -9.08 7.04 13.47
CA ALA A 28 -9.67 7.97 12.51
C ALA A 28 -8.60 8.55 11.57
N ALA A 29 -8.50 8.02 10.36
CA ALA A 29 -7.56 8.53 9.35
C ALA A 29 -7.99 9.90 8.82
N TYR A 30 -7.03 10.83 8.74
CA TYR A 30 -7.30 12.19 8.26
C TYR A 30 -7.99 12.18 6.89
N TRP A 31 -7.59 11.31 5.97
CA TRP A 31 -8.16 11.26 4.62
C TRP A 31 -9.67 10.97 4.57
N GLN A 32 -10.23 10.41 5.64
CA GLN A 32 -11.61 9.94 5.72
C GLN A 32 -12.49 10.86 6.59
N HIS A 33 -11.94 11.97 7.13
CA HIS A 33 -12.68 12.87 8.02
C HIS A 33 -13.87 13.55 7.34
N LEU A 34 -13.77 13.77 6.02
CA LEU A 34 -14.89 14.14 5.16
C LEU A 34 -15.29 12.88 4.39
N PRO A 35 -16.32 12.13 4.85
CA PRO A 35 -16.75 10.93 4.17
C PRO A 35 -17.32 11.27 2.79
N HIS A 36 -16.98 10.46 1.79
CA HIS A 36 -17.57 10.56 0.47
C HIS A 36 -19.05 10.14 0.51
N ARG A 37 -19.89 10.59 -0.45
CA ARG A 37 -21.31 10.20 -0.51
C ARG A 37 -21.53 8.67 -0.62
N LEU A 38 -20.54 7.97 -1.16
CA LEU A 38 -20.52 6.51 -1.27
C LEU A 38 -19.87 5.81 -0.07
N SER A 39 -19.48 6.53 0.98
CA SER A 39 -18.75 5.96 2.11
C SER A 39 -19.50 4.79 2.77
N ASN A 40 -20.83 4.87 2.87
CA ASN A 40 -21.69 3.83 3.45
C ASN A 40 -22.77 3.37 2.46
N VAL A 41 -22.45 3.31 1.17
CA VAL A 41 -23.41 2.83 0.15
C VAL A 41 -23.65 1.33 0.31
N GLN A 42 -24.91 0.94 0.25
CA GLN A 42 -25.34 -0.45 0.30
C GLN A 42 -26.67 -0.56 -0.45
N SER A 43 -26.85 -1.64 -1.21
CA SER A 43 -28.13 -1.93 -1.87
C SER A 43 -29.18 -2.34 -0.84
N ALA A 44 -30.45 -2.02 -1.12
CA ALA A 44 -31.57 -2.44 -0.24
C ALA A 44 -31.69 -3.97 -0.17
N ASN A 45 -31.35 -4.66 -1.25
CA ASN A 45 -31.19 -6.11 -1.31
C ASN A 45 -29.89 -6.40 -2.07
N LEU A 46 -29.10 -7.35 -1.58
CA LEU A 46 -27.92 -7.80 -2.30
C LEU A 46 -28.32 -8.44 -3.63
N PRO A 47 -27.53 -8.25 -4.71
CA PRO A 47 -27.68 -9.04 -5.92
C PRO A 47 -27.57 -10.54 -5.60
N GLN A 48 -28.43 -11.36 -6.20
CA GLN A 48 -28.37 -12.82 -6.00
C GLN A 48 -27.16 -13.44 -6.72
N THR A 49 -26.81 -12.87 -7.88
CA THR A 49 -25.68 -13.30 -8.70
C THR A 49 -24.90 -12.09 -9.21
N THR A 50 -23.63 -12.29 -9.51
CA THR A 50 -22.74 -11.33 -10.20
C THR A 50 -21.74 -12.10 -11.03
N ASP A 51 -21.24 -11.56 -12.13
CA ASP A 51 -20.18 -12.25 -12.88
C ASP A 51 -18.86 -12.17 -12.11
N ILE A 52 -18.53 -11.00 -11.53
CA ILE A 52 -17.30 -10.79 -10.76
C ILE A 52 -17.58 -10.18 -9.38
N ALA A 53 -17.25 -10.92 -8.33
CA ALA A 53 -17.21 -10.41 -6.96
C ALA A 53 -15.81 -9.91 -6.62
N ILE A 54 -15.68 -8.63 -6.24
CA ILE A 54 -14.41 -8.02 -5.80
C ILE A 54 -14.48 -7.81 -4.28
N ILE A 55 -13.55 -8.37 -3.53
CA ILE A 55 -13.48 -8.24 -2.07
C ILE A 55 -12.39 -7.23 -1.73
N GLY A 56 -12.80 -6.05 -1.25
CA GLY A 56 -11.92 -4.93 -0.88
C GLY A 56 -12.03 -3.76 -1.86
N SER A 57 -12.44 -2.60 -1.36
CA SER A 57 -12.67 -1.39 -2.16
C SER A 57 -11.49 -0.40 -2.18
N GLY A 58 -10.27 -0.91 -1.98
CA GLY A 58 -9.04 -0.11 -2.10
C GLY A 58 -8.68 0.20 -3.56
N ILE A 59 -7.50 0.79 -3.73
CA ILE A 59 -6.92 1.15 -5.05
C ILE A 59 -6.88 -0.03 -6.04
N THR A 60 -6.60 -1.25 -5.57
CA THR A 60 -6.62 -2.46 -6.42
C THR A 60 -8.04 -2.76 -6.88
N GLY A 61 -9.01 -2.78 -5.95
CA GLY A 61 -10.39 -3.16 -6.23
C GLY A 61 -11.07 -2.22 -7.22
N VAL A 62 -10.87 -0.91 -7.07
CA VAL A 62 -11.39 0.07 -8.04
C VAL A 62 -10.75 -0.08 -9.42
N SER A 63 -9.46 -0.41 -9.49
CA SER A 63 -8.76 -0.63 -10.75
C SER A 63 -9.25 -1.88 -11.48
N VAL A 64 -9.48 -2.98 -10.73
CA VAL A 64 -10.10 -4.20 -11.26
C VAL A 64 -11.51 -3.91 -11.78
N ALA A 65 -12.35 -3.25 -10.97
CA ALA A 65 -13.72 -2.90 -11.35
C ALA A 65 -13.76 -2.02 -12.61
N LYS A 66 -12.95 -0.96 -12.65
CA LYS A 66 -12.81 -0.07 -13.82
C LYS A 66 -12.46 -0.86 -15.07
N THR A 67 -11.45 -1.72 -14.97
CA THR A 67 -10.97 -2.50 -16.11
C THR A 67 -12.04 -3.42 -16.64
N ILE A 68 -12.73 -4.17 -15.77
CA ILE A 68 -13.80 -5.07 -16.19
C ILE A 68 -14.93 -4.30 -16.88
N LEU A 69 -15.42 -3.22 -16.27
CA LEU A 69 -16.54 -2.44 -16.79
C LEU A 69 -16.25 -1.75 -18.12
N GLU A 70 -14.98 -1.41 -18.39
CA GLU A 70 -14.54 -0.77 -19.62
C GLU A 70 -14.11 -1.75 -20.72
N GLN A 71 -13.73 -2.98 -20.37
CA GLN A 71 -13.24 -3.98 -21.33
C GLN A 71 -14.29 -5.04 -21.70
N ASP A 72 -15.36 -5.18 -20.92
CA ASP A 72 -16.49 -6.05 -21.20
C ASP A 72 -17.80 -5.25 -21.15
N GLU A 73 -18.68 -5.41 -22.14
CA GLU A 73 -19.93 -4.65 -22.25
C GLU A 73 -21.08 -5.23 -21.42
N ALA A 74 -20.98 -6.50 -21.00
CA ALA A 74 -22.07 -7.25 -20.36
C ALA A 74 -21.79 -7.63 -18.91
N ALA A 75 -20.51 -7.80 -18.53
CA ALA A 75 -20.12 -8.27 -17.21
C ALA A 75 -20.67 -7.38 -16.08
N THR A 76 -21.21 -8.04 -15.06
CA THR A 76 -21.67 -7.44 -13.81
C THR A 76 -20.61 -7.58 -12.72
N VAL A 77 -20.44 -6.53 -11.92
CA VAL A 77 -19.42 -6.41 -10.88
C VAL A 77 -20.06 -6.02 -9.57
N THR A 78 -19.79 -6.78 -8.51
CA THR A 78 -20.17 -6.42 -7.15
C THR A 78 -18.92 -6.26 -6.28
N VAL A 79 -18.74 -5.07 -5.71
CA VAL A 79 -17.61 -4.75 -4.83
C VAL A 79 -18.07 -4.81 -3.38
N PHE A 80 -17.41 -5.64 -2.58
CA PHE A 80 -17.67 -5.78 -1.15
C PHE A 80 -16.58 -5.08 -0.34
N ASP A 81 -16.98 -4.33 0.68
CA ASP A 81 -16.07 -3.86 1.72
C ASP A 81 -16.62 -4.18 3.11
N ALA A 82 -15.75 -4.67 3.98
CA ALA A 82 -16.13 -4.97 5.37
C ALA A 82 -16.49 -3.71 6.16
N ARG A 83 -16.02 -2.54 5.72
CA ARG A 83 -16.24 -1.24 6.36
C ARG A 83 -16.72 -0.23 5.31
N ALA A 84 -16.54 1.04 5.60
CA ALA A 84 -16.79 2.12 4.66
C ALA A 84 -15.89 2.01 3.41
N LEU A 85 -16.37 2.56 2.29
CA LEU A 85 -15.66 2.58 1.00
C LEU A 85 -14.24 3.12 1.15
N CYS A 86 -13.23 2.43 0.59
CA CYS A 86 -11.82 2.80 0.63
C CYS A 86 -11.27 3.07 2.05
N SER A 87 -11.85 2.48 3.10
CA SER A 87 -11.46 2.75 4.50
C SER A 87 -10.15 2.09 4.94
N GLY A 88 -9.68 1.06 4.23
CA GLY A 88 -8.47 0.29 4.55
C GLY A 88 -7.16 0.95 4.12
N ALA A 89 -6.16 0.14 3.77
CA ALA A 89 -4.78 0.58 3.51
C ALA A 89 -4.66 1.84 2.62
N THR A 90 -5.43 1.90 1.52
CA THR A 90 -5.42 3.05 0.62
C THR A 90 -5.87 4.34 1.30
N GLY A 91 -7.00 4.32 2.01
CA GLY A 91 -7.52 5.50 2.73
C GLY A 91 -6.75 5.82 4.01
N ARG A 92 -5.65 5.12 4.30
CA ARG A 92 -4.86 5.25 5.54
C ARG A 92 -3.36 5.42 5.28
N ASN A 93 -2.92 5.55 4.02
CA ASN A 93 -1.51 5.69 3.69
C ASN A 93 -0.99 7.14 3.85
N GLY A 94 0.27 7.41 3.49
CA GLY A 94 0.88 8.74 3.61
C GLY A 94 0.71 9.71 2.43
N GLY A 95 -0.16 9.40 1.45
CA GLY A 95 -0.47 10.29 0.32
C GLY A 95 0.67 10.47 -0.69
N GLN A 96 1.58 9.50 -0.81
CA GLN A 96 2.79 9.61 -1.65
C GLN A 96 2.62 8.94 -3.02
N LEU A 97 2.96 9.65 -4.09
CA LEU A 97 3.16 9.12 -5.44
C LEU A 97 4.66 9.12 -5.75
N ALA A 98 5.39 8.15 -5.18
CA ALA A 98 6.83 8.05 -5.33
C ALA A 98 7.29 6.61 -5.58
N ILE A 99 8.35 6.45 -6.37
CA ILE A 99 9.05 5.19 -6.59
C ILE A 99 10.20 5.04 -5.60
N ASN A 100 10.62 3.80 -5.33
CA ASN A 100 11.77 3.48 -4.47
C ASN A 100 12.85 2.73 -5.27
N ALA A 101 13.20 3.25 -6.45
CA ALA A 101 14.02 2.52 -7.42
C ALA A 101 15.48 2.40 -6.98
N ALA A 102 16.19 3.52 -6.77
CA ALA A 102 17.61 3.52 -6.44
C ALA A 102 17.94 2.71 -5.18
N GLU A 103 17.13 2.87 -4.13
CA GLU A 103 17.34 2.24 -2.83
C GLU A 103 17.11 0.74 -2.87
N SER A 104 16.21 0.28 -3.73
CA SER A 104 15.89 -1.14 -3.87
C SER A 104 16.64 -1.82 -5.00
N TYR A 105 17.25 -1.09 -5.93
CA TYR A 105 17.74 -1.65 -7.20
C TYR A 105 18.75 -2.78 -7.01
N LEU A 106 19.75 -2.61 -6.14
CA LEU A 106 20.74 -3.66 -5.89
C LEU A 106 20.10 -4.92 -5.29
N LYS A 107 19.15 -4.76 -4.37
CA LYS A 107 18.40 -5.88 -3.76
C LYS A 107 17.51 -6.56 -4.80
N LEU A 108 16.77 -5.79 -5.60
CA LEU A 108 15.93 -6.29 -6.69
C LEU A 108 16.78 -7.04 -7.73
N LYS A 109 17.89 -6.45 -8.20
CA LYS A 109 18.81 -7.07 -9.16
C LYS A 109 19.35 -8.41 -8.65
N LYS A 110 19.75 -8.49 -7.38
CA LYS A 110 20.18 -9.75 -6.75
C LYS A 110 19.06 -10.81 -6.73
N MET A 111 17.82 -10.36 -6.50
CA MET A 111 16.67 -11.25 -6.29
C MET A 111 16.01 -11.74 -7.58
N VAL A 112 15.88 -10.87 -8.60
CA VAL A 112 15.14 -11.17 -9.83
C VAL A 112 15.96 -11.00 -11.11
N GLY A 113 17.24 -10.64 -11.00
CA GLY A 113 18.08 -10.33 -12.13
C GLY A 113 17.90 -8.90 -12.66
N MET A 114 18.85 -8.48 -13.48
CA MET A 114 18.97 -7.11 -14.00
C MET A 114 17.74 -6.67 -14.82
N GLU A 115 17.31 -7.48 -15.79
CA GLU A 115 16.21 -7.10 -16.68
C GLU A 115 14.88 -6.97 -15.93
N MET A 116 14.56 -7.95 -15.08
CA MET A 116 13.32 -7.93 -14.30
C MET A 116 13.31 -6.79 -13.27
N ALA A 117 14.47 -6.46 -12.68
CA ALA A 117 14.57 -5.30 -11.79
C ALA A 117 14.26 -3.99 -12.52
N GLY A 118 14.78 -3.80 -13.74
CA GLY A 118 14.43 -2.66 -14.60
C GLY A 118 12.94 -2.65 -14.98
N LYS A 119 12.37 -3.81 -15.32
CA LYS A 119 10.94 -3.95 -15.63
C LYS A 119 10.04 -3.55 -14.46
N ILE A 120 10.39 -3.94 -13.23
CA ILE A 120 9.70 -3.52 -12.01
C ILE A 120 9.73 -2.00 -11.84
N ILE A 121 10.89 -1.37 -12.04
CA ILE A 121 11.02 0.10 -11.90
C ILE A 121 10.19 0.83 -12.97
N HIS A 122 10.26 0.39 -14.23
CA HIS A 122 9.44 0.94 -15.30
C HIS A 122 7.94 0.76 -15.04
N PHE A 123 7.53 -0.41 -14.52
CA PHE A 123 6.16 -0.65 -14.09
C PHE A 123 5.73 0.33 -13.00
N ASN A 124 6.61 0.60 -12.03
CA ASN A 124 6.32 1.55 -10.96
C ASN A 124 6.14 2.98 -11.47
N ILE A 125 7.03 3.46 -12.34
CA ILE A 125 6.91 4.78 -12.99
C ILE A 125 5.58 4.87 -13.74
N LYS A 126 5.29 3.89 -14.58
CA LYS A 126 4.07 3.83 -15.40
C LYS A 126 2.79 3.77 -14.55
N THR A 127 2.87 3.15 -13.38
CA THR A 127 1.73 3.12 -12.44
C THR A 127 1.44 4.51 -11.88
N LEU A 128 2.47 5.28 -11.53
CA LEU A 128 2.28 6.65 -11.07
C LEU A 128 1.75 7.56 -12.18
N GLU A 129 2.20 7.38 -13.43
CA GLU A 129 1.65 8.07 -14.60
C GLU A 129 0.17 7.72 -14.82
N ALA A 130 -0.22 6.46 -14.65
CA ALA A 130 -1.62 6.03 -14.74
C ALA A 130 -2.48 6.73 -13.68
N LEU A 131 -2.01 6.78 -12.43
CA LEU A 131 -2.72 7.48 -11.35
C LEU A 131 -2.87 8.98 -11.61
N ARG A 132 -1.83 9.64 -12.15
CA ARG A 132 -1.92 11.05 -12.57
C ARG A 132 -2.97 11.26 -13.64
N ARG A 133 -3.05 10.37 -14.65
CA ARG A 133 -4.07 10.47 -15.71
C ARG A 133 -5.48 10.31 -15.15
N ILE A 134 -5.68 9.38 -14.22
CA ILE A 134 -6.98 9.20 -13.55
C ILE A 134 -7.36 10.44 -12.74
N ALA A 135 -6.42 10.98 -11.95
CA ALA A 135 -6.67 12.20 -11.20
C ALA A 135 -6.99 13.39 -12.13
N ALA A 136 -6.26 13.55 -13.24
CA ALA A 136 -6.54 14.60 -14.22
C ALA A 136 -7.93 14.48 -14.86
N GLN A 137 -8.41 13.25 -15.11
CA GLN A 137 -9.77 13.01 -15.60
C GLN A 137 -10.83 13.42 -14.55
N LEU A 138 -10.61 13.07 -13.28
CA LEU A 138 -11.52 13.41 -12.18
C LEU A 138 -11.54 14.90 -11.86
N ALA A 139 -10.42 15.61 -12.04
CA ALA A 139 -10.27 17.04 -11.78
C ALA A 139 -11.26 17.94 -12.54
N LEU A 140 -11.89 17.40 -13.59
CA LEU A 140 -12.92 18.08 -14.37
C LEU A 140 -14.27 18.19 -13.63
N VAL A 141 -14.48 17.36 -12.61
CA VAL A 141 -15.77 17.20 -11.91
C VAL A 141 -15.61 17.34 -10.40
N GLN A 142 -14.48 16.90 -9.84
CA GLN A 142 -14.19 16.89 -8.40
C GLN A 142 -12.71 17.20 -8.15
N ASP A 143 -12.32 17.60 -6.93
CA ASP A 143 -10.92 17.84 -6.58
C ASP A 143 -10.23 16.58 -6.00
N PRO A 144 -9.39 15.85 -6.79
CA PRO A 144 -8.66 14.69 -6.31
C PRO A 144 -7.45 15.06 -5.42
N GLU A 145 -7.09 16.34 -5.30
CA GLU A 145 -5.91 16.85 -4.59
C GLU A 145 -4.63 16.06 -4.94
N VAL A 146 -4.20 16.14 -6.20
CA VAL A 146 -2.91 15.59 -6.68
C VAL A 146 -1.96 16.73 -7.02
N THR A 147 -0.72 16.65 -6.55
CA THR A 147 0.30 17.67 -6.80
C THR A 147 1.62 17.02 -7.18
N ASP A 148 2.23 17.48 -8.26
CA ASP A 148 3.59 17.07 -8.61
C ASP A 148 4.61 17.81 -7.74
N VAL A 149 5.55 17.06 -7.17
CA VAL A 149 6.57 17.58 -6.25
C VAL A 149 7.90 16.87 -6.45
N VAL A 150 8.99 17.48 -5.99
CA VAL A 150 10.28 16.80 -5.88
C VAL A 150 10.38 16.12 -4.53
N LYS A 151 10.65 14.81 -4.52
CA LYS A 151 10.84 14.08 -3.27
C LYS A 151 12.30 14.14 -2.84
N ILE A 152 12.51 14.64 -1.64
CA ILE A 152 13.80 14.71 -0.97
C ILE A 152 13.95 13.48 -0.08
N ARG A 153 14.82 12.57 -0.48
CA ARG A 153 15.12 11.37 0.29
C ARG A 153 16.43 11.57 1.02
N SER A 154 16.34 11.78 2.32
CA SER A 154 17.46 12.13 3.19
C SER A 154 17.98 10.91 3.94
N PHE A 155 19.29 10.85 4.17
CA PHE A 155 19.95 9.72 4.83
C PHE A 155 20.68 10.21 6.08
N LYS A 156 20.38 9.62 7.23
CA LYS A 156 20.98 10.03 8.52
C LYS A 156 22.42 9.53 8.68
N ASP A 157 22.80 8.45 8.00
CA ASP A 157 24.12 7.84 8.09
C ASP A 157 24.82 7.74 6.72
N GLU A 158 26.15 7.74 6.75
CA GLU A 158 26.99 7.70 5.53
C GLU A 158 26.93 6.35 4.80
N GLU A 159 26.60 5.26 5.49
CA GLU A 159 26.56 3.94 4.88
C GLU A 159 25.33 3.80 3.98
N SER A 160 24.16 4.14 4.50
CA SER A 160 22.90 4.18 3.75
C SER A 160 22.98 5.16 2.59
N PHE A 161 23.63 6.31 2.78
CA PHE A 161 23.85 7.28 1.70
C PHE A 161 24.74 6.72 0.58
N ARG A 162 25.88 6.11 0.92
CA ARG A 162 26.74 5.44 -0.07
C ARG A 162 26.02 4.29 -0.78
N ARG A 163 25.17 3.56 -0.07
CA ARG A 163 24.38 2.46 -0.62
C ARG A 163 23.41 2.95 -1.70
N VAL A 164 22.70 4.06 -1.47
CA VAL A 164 21.81 4.62 -2.50
C VAL A 164 22.61 5.18 -3.69
N GLN A 165 23.78 5.78 -3.47
CA GLN A 165 24.65 6.24 -4.57
C GLN A 165 25.07 5.08 -5.47
N GLY A 166 25.54 3.97 -4.88
CA GLY A 166 25.87 2.76 -5.64
C GLY A 166 24.64 2.14 -6.32
N GLY A 167 23.46 2.26 -5.72
CA GLY A 167 22.19 1.85 -6.34
C GLY A 167 21.83 2.69 -7.58
N ILE A 168 22.05 4.01 -7.52
CA ILE A 168 21.89 4.92 -8.68
C ILE A 168 22.88 4.53 -9.76
N GLU A 169 24.17 4.43 -9.45
CA GLU A 169 25.22 4.10 -10.42
C GLU A 169 24.93 2.77 -11.14
N ALA A 170 24.54 1.73 -10.39
CA ALA A 170 24.18 0.45 -10.96
C ALA A 170 22.91 0.53 -11.84
N LEU A 171 21.90 1.27 -11.40
CA LEU A 171 20.66 1.46 -12.16
C LEU A 171 20.93 2.15 -13.49
N GLU A 172 21.72 3.22 -13.50
CA GLU A 172 22.04 3.99 -14.70
C GLU A 172 23.00 3.27 -15.65
N ALA A 173 23.83 2.37 -15.12
CA ALA A 173 24.70 1.52 -15.92
C ALA A 173 23.92 0.42 -16.63
N ASP A 174 23.05 -0.28 -15.89
CA ASP A 174 22.25 -1.39 -16.42
C ASP A 174 21.08 -0.92 -17.30
N HIS A 175 20.47 0.21 -16.95
CA HIS A 175 19.29 0.78 -17.62
C HIS A 175 19.52 2.24 -18.01
N PRO A 176 20.24 2.53 -19.11
CA PRO A 176 20.58 3.90 -19.51
C PRO A 176 19.38 4.83 -19.75
N SER A 177 18.19 4.27 -20.03
CA SER A 177 16.92 5.01 -20.15
C SER A 177 16.46 5.67 -18.84
N LEU A 178 16.98 5.21 -17.70
CA LEU A 178 16.67 5.73 -16.36
C LEU A 178 17.77 6.67 -15.83
N ARG A 179 18.77 7.01 -16.64
CA ARG A 179 19.82 7.96 -16.26
C ARG A 179 19.26 9.36 -15.98
N GLY A 180 19.74 9.98 -14.91
CA GLY A 180 19.31 11.31 -14.49
C GLY A 180 17.98 11.33 -13.75
N LEU A 181 17.40 10.16 -13.41
CA LEU A 181 16.21 10.06 -12.58
C LEU A 181 16.43 10.62 -11.17
N TYR A 182 17.68 10.56 -10.70
CA TYR A 182 18.08 11.02 -9.37
C TYR A 182 19.12 12.13 -9.42
N THR A 183 19.00 13.09 -8.52
CA THR A 183 20.05 14.10 -8.26
C THR A 183 20.59 13.90 -6.85
N VAL A 184 21.90 13.73 -6.71
CA VAL A 184 22.55 13.54 -5.41
C VAL A 184 22.92 14.88 -4.81
N LEU A 185 22.63 15.07 -3.52
CA LEU A 185 22.95 16.26 -2.74
C LEU A 185 23.91 15.93 -1.61
N ASP A 186 24.92 16.77 -1.43
CA ASP A 186 25.76 16.74 -0.24
C ASP A 186 25.04 17.38 0.98
N PRO A 187 25.57 17.21 2.21
CA PRO A 187 24.97 17.80 3.41
C PRO A 187 24.79 19.32 3.38
N GLU A 188 25.67 20.03 2.68
CA GLU A 188 25.66 21.49 2.63
C GLU A 188 24.51 22.00 1.73
N ALA A 189 24.33 21.38 0.56
CA ALA A 189 23.21 21.61 -0.35
C ALA A 189 21.87 21.23 0.32
N CYS A 190 21.81 20.07 1.00
CA CYS A 190 20.64 19.67 1.79
C CYS A 190 20.18 20.80 2.75
N ARG A 191 21.12 21.40 3.47
CA ARG A 191 20.82 22.45 4.44
C ARG A 191 20.46 23.78 3.76
N LYS A 192 21.29 24.26 2.83
CA LYS A 192 21.14 25.59 2.24
C LYS A 192 19.94 25.69 1.29
N GLU A 193 19.73 24.68 0.47
CA GLU A 193 18.71 24.71 -0.60
C GLU A 193 17.38 24.16 -0.10
N HIS A 194 17.44 23.14 0.77
CA HIS A 194 16.25 22.40 1.19
C HIS A 194 15.95 22.48 2.68
N GLY A 195 16.74 23.19 3.50
CA GLY A 195 16.47 23.29 4.95
C GLY A 195 16.38 21.92 5.63
N VAL A 196 17.10 20.92 5.12
CA VAL A 196 17.17 19.57 5.66
C VAL A 196 18.44 19.46 6.49
N HIS A 197 18.30 19.10 7.76
CA HIS A 197 19.38 19.15 8.75
C HIS A 197 19.78 17.76 9.27
N GLY A 198 21.06 17.64 9.68
CA GLY A 198 21.58 16.46 10.36
C GLY A 198 21.51 15.20 9.51
N VAL A 199 21.97 15.28 8.26
CA VAL A 199 21.96 14.19 7.27
C VAL A 199 23.36 14.05 6.65
N ALA A 200 23.71 12.83 6.24
CA ALA A 200 24.92 12.54 5.48
C ALA A 200 24.80 12.92 3.99
N GLY A 201 23.57 13.10 3.51
CA GLY A 201 23.24 13.55 2.16
C GLY A 201 21.78 13.26 1.83
N ALA A 202 21.39 13.60 0.60
CA ALA A 202 20.06 13.28 0.09
C ALA A 202 20.07 12.96 -1.40
N VAL A 203 18.99 12.34 -1.87
CA VAL A 203 18.72 12.20 -3.30
C VAL A 203 17.35 12.78 -3.65
N LEU A 204 17.28 13.51 -4.75
CA LEU A 204 16.06 14.09 -5.29
C LEU A 204 15.56 13.24 -6.45
N HIS A 205 14.25 13.13 -6.60
CA HIS A 205 13.61 12.62 -7.81
C HIS A 205 12.20 13.20 -7.98
N SER A 206 11.68 13.17 -9.21
CA SER A 206 10.30 13.56 -9.50
C SER A 206 9.31 12.62 -8.80
N SER A 207 8.28 13.19 -8.20
CA SER A 207 7.25 12.47 -7.44
C SER A 207 5.93 13.25 -7.46
N GLY A 208 4.96 12.79 -6.69
CA GLY A 208 3.75 13.55 -6.41
C GLY A 208 3.21 13.25 -5.02
N THR A 209 2.22 14.03 -4.63
CA THR A 209 1.37 13.80 -3.47
C THR A 209 -0.07 13.67 -3.93
N VAL A 210 -0.89 12.98 -3.13
CA VAL A 210 -2.27 12.69 -3.47
C VAL A 210 -3.12 12.59 -2.21
N TRP A 211 -4.38 13.00 -2.29
CA TRP A 211 -5.41 12.53 -1.36
C TRP A 211 -5.94 11.16 -1.83
N PRO A 212 -5.42 10.04 -1.30
CA PRO A 212 -5.66 8.71 -1.88
C PRO A 212 -7.15 8.30 -1.81
N TYR A 213 -7.83 8.67 -0.72
CA TYR A 213 -9.24 8.39 -0.51
C TYR A 213 -10.13 9.05 -1.58
N ARG A 214 -9.87 10.31 -1.96
CA ARG A 214 -10.64 11.02 -2.98
C ARG A 214 -10.43 10.44 -4.37
N VAL A 215 -9.18 10.14 -4.75
CA VAL A 215 -8.92 9.51 -6.06
C VAL A 215 -9.72 8.22 -6.22
N VAL A 216 -9.71 7.34 -5.21
CA VAL A 216 -10.44 6.07 -5.28
C VAL A 216 -11.96 6.26 -5.20
N THR A 217 -12.45 7.04 -4.24
CA THR A 217 -13.90 7.22 -4.07
C THR A 217 -14.55 7.98 -5.22
N ASN A 218 -13.88 8.99 -5.78
CA ASN A 218 -14.35 9.70 -6.96
C ASN A 218 -14.30 8.80 -8.22
N THR A 219 -13.34 7.89 -8.32
CA THR A 219 -13.33 6.89 -9.40
C THR A 219 -14.52 5.94 -9.29
N PHE A 220 -14.84 5.44 -8.09
CA PHE A 220 -16.04 4.63 -7.89
C PHE A 220 -17.32 5.39 -8.21
N ASP A 221 -17.38 6.66 -7.86
CA ASP A 221 -18.51 7.55 -8.19
C ASP A 221 -18.72 7.67 -9.70
N ASP A 222 -17.65 7.97 -10.44
CA ASP A 222 -17.66 8.03 -11.89
C ASP A 222 -18.09 6.70 -12.52
N LEU A 223 -17.54 5.57 -12.04
CA LEU A 223 -17.91 4.24 -12.53
C LEU A 223 -19.38 3.90 -12.27
N LEU A 224 -19.89 4.20 -11.07
CA LEU A 224 -21.28 3.94 -10.71
C LEU A 224 -22.23 4.80 -11.54
N SER A 225 -21.83 6.03 -11.86
CA SER A 225 -22.59 6.93 -12.74
C SER A 225 -22.61 6.45 -14.19
N ARG A 226 -21.50 5.90 -14.70
CA ARG A 226 -21.39 5.34 -16.06
C ARG A 226 -22.04 3.97 -16.22
N TYR A 227 -22.02 3.14 -15.17
CA TYR A 227 -22.42 1.74 -15.22
C TYR A 227 -23.43 1.34 -14.11
N PRO A 228 -24.51 2.10 -13.88
CA PRO A 228 -25.41 1.90 -12.73
C PRO A 228 -26.15 0.55 -12.76
N SER A 229 -26.29 -0.09 -13.92
CA SER A 229 -26.94 -1.41 -14.06
C SER A 229 -25.96 -2.58 -13.98
N ARG A 230 -24.65 -2.32 -13.93
CA ARG A 230 -23.59 -3.36 -13.95
C ARG A 230 -22.65 -3.29 -12.75
N LEU A 231 -22.64 -2.20 -12.01
CA LEU A 231 -21.82 -2.04 -10.80
C LEU A 231 -22.69 -1.91 -9.56
N SER A 232 -22.46 -2.79 -8.59
CA SER A 232 -22.96 -2.67 -7.22
C SER A 232 -21.80 -2.51 -6.24
N ILE A 233 -21.95 -1.63 -5.26
CA ILE A 233 -20.97 -1.38 -4.21
C ILE A 233 -21.66 -1.62 -2.87
N GLU A 234 -21.14 -2.58 -2.11
CA GLU A 234 -21.72 -3.07 -0.85
C GLU A 234 -20.71 -2.82 0.27
N THR A 235 -20.77 -1.64 0.86
CA THR A 235 -19.98 -1.29 2.06
C THR A 235 -20.60 -1.90 3.31
N ASN A 236 -19.85 -1.97 4.41
CA ASN A 236 -20.30 -2.59 5.66
C ASN A 236 -20.86 -4.03 5.46
N THR A 237 -20.33 -4.71 4.45
CA THR A 237 -20.78 -6.03 3.97
C THR A 237 -19.56 -6.95 3.93
N PRO A 238 -19.03 -7.37 5.10
CA PRO A 238 -17.90 -8.27 5.14
C PRO A 238 -18.27 -9.61 4.50
N VAL A 239 -17.47 -10.03 3.52
CA VAL A 239 -17.47 -11.43 3.07
C VAL A 239 -16.77 -12.24 4.14
N THR A 240 -17.50 -13.15 4.78
CA THR A 240 -17.00 -13.98 5.89
C THR A 240 -16.54 -15.35 5.42
N GLU A 241 -17.01 -15.81 4.25
CA GLU A 241 -16.69 -17.12 3.71
C GLU A 241 -16.84 -17.12 2.18
N VAL A 242 -16.00 -17.92 1.51
CA VAL A 242 -16.12 -18.24 0.08
C VAL A 242 -16.08 -19.76 -0.11
N VAL A 243 -17.12 -20.32 -0.73
CA VAL A 243 -17.27 -21.75 -1.00
C VAL A 243 -17.43 -21.98 -2.50
N TYR A 244 -16.91 -23.11 -3.00
CA TYR A 244 -17.16 -23.57 -4.36
C TYR A 244 -18.29 -24.62 -4.36
N GLY A 245 -19.39 -24.34 -5.06
CA GLY A 245 -20.58 -25.17 -5.08
C GLY A 245 -21.31 -25.12 -6.43
N PRO A 246 -20.78 -25.79 -7.47
CA PRO A 246 -21.27 -25.67 -8.85
C PRO A 246 -22.62 -26.35 -9.10
N SER A 247 -23.04 -27.29 -8.24
CA SER A 247 -24.26 -28.09 -8.46
C SER A 247 -25.55 -27.27 -8.42
N ALA A 248 -25.57 -26.16 -7.67
CA ALA A 248 -26.75 -25.30 -7.56
C ALA A 248 -26.86 -24.27 -8.71
N ASP A 249 -25.72 -23.80 -9.21
CA ASP A 249 -25.60 -22.91 -10.36
C ASP A 249 -24.17 -23.03 -10.89
N SER A 250 -24.03 -23.62 -12.08
CA SER A 250 -22.74 -23.86 -12.72
C SER A 250 -22.16 -22.60 -13.38
N LYS A 251 -22.99 -21.59 -13.67
CA LYS A 251 -22.54 -20.29 -14.20
C LYS A 251 -21.92 -19.45 -13.09
N HIS A 252 -22.50 -19.49 -11.89
CA HIS A 252 -21.99 -18.78 -10.71
C HIS A 252 -21.65 -19.79 -9.60
N PRO A 253 -20.55 -20.56 -9.74
CA PRO A 253 -20.25 -21.65 -8.83
C PRO A 253 -19.69 -21.19 -7.49
N TYR A 254 -19.24 -19.93 -7.35
CA TYR A 254 -18.74 -19.40 -6.08
C TYR A 254 -19.88 -18.85 -5.24
N ILE A 255 -19.86 -19.16 -3.95
CA ILE A 255 -20.85 -18.72 -2.97
C ILE A 255 -20.12 -17.87 -1.94
N LEU A 256 -20.52 -16.60 -1.82
CA LEU A 256 -19.96 -15.68 -0.83
C LEU A 256 -21.00 -15.45 0.26
N THR A 257 -20.62 -15.74 1.50
CA THR A 257 -21.47 -15.52 2.68
C THR A 257 -21.17 -14.15 3.28
N THR A 258 -22.23 -13.39 3.56
CA THR A 258 -22.16 -12.09 4.24
C THR A 258 -23.24 -12.01 5.33
N PRO A 259 -23.14 -11.09 6.31
CA PRO A 259 -24.21 -10.86 7.29
C PRO A 259 -25.56 -10.44 6.67
N TRP A 260 -25.55 -9.97 5.42
CA TRP A 260 -26.72 -9.45 4.72
C TRP A 260 -27.33 -10.45 3.72
N GLY A 261 -26.73 -11.65 3.62
CA GLY A 261 -27.18 -12.70 2.73
C GLY A 261 -26.04 -13.33 1.93
N ILE A 262 -26.44 -14.20 1.01
CA ILE A 262 -25.54 -14.95 0.14
C ILE A 262 -25.64 -14.39 -1.28
N ILE A 263 -24.48 -14.22 -1.93
CA ILE A 263 -24.37 -13.92 -3.35
C ILE A 263 -23.59 -15.04 -4.04
N ARG A 264 -23.91 -15.29 -5.31
CA ARG A 264 -23.14 -16.21 -6.16
C ARG A 264 -22.32 -15.47 -7.21
N ALA A 265 -21.13 -15.94 -7.51
CA ALA A 265 -20.24 -15.33 -8.50
C ALA A 265 -19.63 -16.33 -9.49
N THR A 266 -19.30 -15.86 -10.70
CA THR A 266 -18.47 -16.62 -11.65
C THR A 266 -16.99 -16.52 -11.29
N HIS A 267 -16.53 -15.33 -10.91
CA HIS A 267 -15.18 -15.06 -10.45
C HIS A 267 -15.14 -14.31 -9.12
N VAL A 268 -14.09 -14.55 -8.33
CA VAL A 268 -13.82 -13.86 -7.07
C VAL A 268 -12.42 -13.24 -7.11
N ALA A 269 -12.33 -11.92 -6.93
CA ALA A 269 -11.09 -11.17 -6.87
C ALA A 269 -10.82 -10.67 -5.44
N TYR A 270 -9.80 -11.24 -4.79
CA TYR A 270 -9.34 -10.85 -3.47
C TYR A 270 -8.41 -9.63 -3.57
N CYS A 271 -8.88 -8.47 -3.12
CA CYS A 271 -8.17 -7.20 -3.07
C CYS A 271 -7.98 -6.72 -1.61
N THR A 272 -7.87 -7.66 -0.67
CA THR A 272 -7.91 -7.45 0.79
C THR A 272 -6.56 -7.23 1.46
N ASN A 273 -5.46 -7.28 0.69
CA ASN A 273 -4.10 -6.98 1.14
C ASN A 273 -3.70 -7.73 2.44
N GLY A 274 -3.39 -7.03 3.54
CA GLY A 274 -2.97 -7.67 4.80
C GLY A 274 -4.05 -8.54 5.48
N TYR A 275 -5.32 -8.41 5.10
CA TYR A 275 -6.42 -9.22 5.66
C TYR A 275 -6.68 -10.52 4.89
N THR A 276 -5.96 -10.75 3.79
CA THR A 276 -6.22 -11.87 2.86
C THR A 276 -6.18 -13.23 3.55
N GLY A 277 -5.28 -13.43 4.52
CA GLY A 277 -5.13 -14.68 5.27
C GLY A 277 -6.41 -15.11 6.01
N HIS A 278 -7.39 -14.23 6.22
CA HIS A 278 -8.67 -14.60 6.80
C HIS A 278 -9.48 -15.51 5.87
N LEU A 279 -9.62 -15.13 4.59
CA LEU A 279 -10.37 -15.88 3.58
C LEU A 279 -9.52 -16.95 2.86
N LEU A 280 -8.19 -16.81 2.91
CA LEU A 280 -7.23 -17.72 2.29
C LEU A 280 -6.19 -18.17 3.33
N PRO A 281 -6.51 -19.13 4.23
CA PRO A 281 -5.63 -19.53 5.32
C PRO A 281 -4.26 -20.06 4.88
N ALA A 282 -4.15 -20.65 3.69
CA ALA A 282 -2.89 -21.12 3.13
C ALA A 282 -1.87 -20.00 2.86
N LEU A 283 -2.32 -18.73 2.82
CA LEU A 283 -1.45 -17.58 2.67
C LEU A 283 -0.92 -17.03 4.00
N ARG A 284 -1.34 -17.56 5.16
CA ARG A 284 -0.83 -17.10 6.47
C ARG A 284 0.66 -17.42 6.60
N GLY A 285 1.43 -16.51 7.18
CA GLY A 285 2.88 -16.60 7.29
C GLY A 285 3.62 -16.27 5.99
N VAL A 286 3.08 -16.57 4.81
CA VAL A 286 3.68 -16.13 3.52
C VAL A 286 3.23 -14.73 3.10
N LEU A 287 2.05 -14.33 3.55
CA LEU A 287 1.48 -12.99 3.48
C LEU A 287 0.93 -12.65 4.86
N PHE A 288 1.45 -11.59 5.47
CA PHE A 288 1.07 -11.20 6.84
C PHE A 288 0.80 -9.70 6.94
N PRO A 289 -0.07 -9.28 7.89
CA PRO A 289 -0.34 -7.87 8.12
C PRO A 289 0.83 -7.20 8.83
N MET A 290 1.11 -5.95 8.43
CA MET A 290 2.00 -5.06 9.16
C MET A 290 1.31 -3.71 9.33
N LYS A 291 1.27 -3.22 10.56
CA LYS A 291 0.69 -1.94 10.94
C LYS A 291 1.73 -0.84 10.75
N GLY A 292 1.33 0.26 10.13
CA GLY A 292 2.10 1.50 10.11
C GLY A 292 1.33 2.62 10.78
N THR A 293 2.07 3.63 11.26
CA THR A 293 1.51 4.80 11.93
C THR A 293 1.71 6.05 11.08
N MET A 294 0.73 6.95 11.14
CA MET A 294 0.74 8.25 10.48
C MET A 294 0.36 9.36 11.47
N THR A 295 0.92 10.55 11.25
CA THR A 295 0.59 11.78 11.97
C THR A 295 0.32 12.92 10.99
N VAL A 296 -0.59 13.82 11.36
CA VAL A 296 -0.71 15.17 10.79
C VAL A 296 -0.21 16.15 11.84
N GLN A 297 0.74 16.99 11.48
CA GLN A 297 1.40 17.93 12.38
C GLN A 297 1.32 19.35 11.82
N ASP A 298 0.92 20.29 12.66
CA ASP A 298 0.82 21.71 12.33
C ASP A 298 2.07 22.44 12.83
N LEU A 299 2.90 22.83 11.88
CA LEU A 299 4.12 23.61 12.07
C LEU A 299 3.96 25.02 11.48
N THR A 300 2.76 25.43 11.07
CA THR A 300 2.51 26.69 10.35
C THR A 300 2.81 27.93 11.17
N ALA A 301 2.80 27.81 12.50
CA ALA A 301 3.17 28.88 13.42
C ALA A 301 4.70 29.09 13.54
N ILE A 302 5.52 28.23 12.94
CA ILE A 302 6.99 28.28 13.03
C ILE A 302 7.54 29.02 11.81
N PRO A 303 8.05 30.26 11.95
CA PRO A 303 8.46 31.08 10.79
C PRO A 303 9.59 30.47 9.95
N SER A 304 10.43 29.61 10.54
CA SER A 304 11.53 28.95 9.85
C SER A 304 11.11 27.73 9.02
N VAL A 305 9.86 27.29 9.10
CA VAL A 305 9.33 26.13 8.35
C VAL A 305 8.33 26.65 7.29
N PRO A 306 8.79 26.96 6.07
CA PRO A 306 7.90 27.46 5.02
C PRO A 306 6.94 26.38 4.53
N ASN A 307 5.80 26.82 3.98
CA ASN A 307 4.91 25.92 3.23
C ASN A 307 5.55 25.55 1.89
N ARG A 308 5.81 24.25 1.71
CA ARG A 308 6.37 23.64 0.51
C ARG A 308 5.49 22.52 -0.04
N GLY A 309 4.24 22.41 0.39
CA GLY A 309 3.33 21.34 -0.03
C GLY A 309 3.09 21.28 -1.55
N SER A 310 3.35 22.37 -2.26
CA SER A 310 3.28 22.44 -3.73
C SER A 310 4.59 22.12 -4.45
N THR A 311 5.68 21.85 -3.73
CA THR A 311 7.03 21.73 -4.32
C THR A 311 7.81 20.52 -3.82
N THR A 312 7.63 20.10 -2.57
CA THR A 312 8.46 19.04 -1.97
C THR A 312 7.67 18.02 -1.16
N SER A 313 8.15 16.78 -1.20
CA SER A 313 7.84 15.73 -0.23
C SER A 313 9.14 15.13 0.34
N TRP A 314 9.05 14.31 1.37
CA TRP A 314 10.20 13.85 2.14
C TRP A 314 10.22 12.34 2.35
N ALA A 315 11.43 11.82 2.51
CA ALA A 315 11.73 10.58 3.22
C ALA A 315 12.99 10.78 4.08
N ILE A 316 13.04 10.10 5.22
CA ILE A 316 14.17 10.07 6.14
C ILE A 316 14.54 8.61 6.35
N HIS A 317 15.71 8.24 5.83
CA HIS A 317 16.31 6.94 6.03
C HIS A 317 17.29 7.01 7.20
N TYR A 318 17.22 6.01 8.06
CA TYR A 318 18.10 5.82 9.20
C TYR A 318 18.35 4.33 9.40
N THR A 319 19.41 3.98 10.11
CA THR A 319 19.67 2.59 10.50
C THR A 319 18.54 2.08 11.40
N PRO A 320 17.85 0.98 11.05
CA PRO A 320 16.87 0.35 11.92
C PRO A 320 17.46 0.06 13.30
N PHE A 321 16.66 0.19 14.36
CA PHE A 321 17.13 -0.06 15.72
C PHE A 321 16.00 -0.49 16.65
N LEU A 322 16.36 -1.28 17.66
CA LEU A 322 15.49 -1.64 18.78
C LEU A 322 15.72 -0.65 19.94
N ASP A 323 14.67 0.06 20.34
CA ASP A 323 14.70 0.89 21.53
C ASP A 323 14.59 0.03 22.79
N ALA A 324 15.68 -0.10 23.53
CA ALA A 324 15.73 -0.91 24.75
C ALA A 324 14.78 -0.42 25.86
N ALA A 325 14.40 0.87 25.88
CA ALA A 325 13.51 1.41 26.90
C ALA A 325 12.03 1.11 26.59
N THR A 326 11.65 1.11 25.31
CA THR A 326 10.25 0.89 24.91
C THR A 326 9.99 -0.49 24.30
N GLY A 327 11.03 -1.27 24.01
CA GLY A 327 10.96 -2.49 23.19
C GLY A 327 10.53 -2.22 21.74
N GLY A 328 10.59 -0.96 21.29
CA GLY A 328 10.04 -0.54 20.01
C GLY A 328 11.06 -0.73 18.89
N LEU A 329 10.68 -1.46 17.84
CA LEU A 329 11.49 -1.60 16.63
C LEU A 329 11.19 -0.43 15.69
N ALA A 330 12.21 0.37 15.39
CA ALA A 330 12.14 1.43 14.39
C ALA A 330 12.59 0.89 13.02
N ASP A 331 11.71 0.99 12.01
CA ASP A 331 11.82 0.28 10.73
C ASP A 331 12.81 0.88 9.70
N GLY A 332 13.53 1.95 10.07
CA GLY A 332 14.52 2.60 9.21
C GLY A 332 13.96 3.59 8.18
N LEU A 333 12.65 3.84 8.15
CA LEU A 333 12.05 4.76 7.18
C LEU A 333 10.92 5.60 7.76
N ILE A 334 11.09 6.91 7.65
CA ILE A 334 9.98 7.86 7.78
C ILE A 334 9.71 8.47 6.41
N TYR A 335 8.46 8.60 6.02
CA TYR A 335 8.03 9.22 4.78
C TYR A 335 6.99 10.29 5.06
N GLY A 336 6.99 11.38 4.27
CA GLY A 336 6.03 12.44 4.54
C GLY A 336 5.83 13.44 3.41
N MET A 337 4.69 14.11 3.45
CA MET A 337 4.30 15.18 2.54
C MET A 337 3.83 16.39 3.34
N GLN A 338 3.55 17.48 2.65
CA GLN A 338 2.85 18.62 3.21
C GLN A 338 1.66 18.93 2.32
N ASN A 339 0.50 19.19 2.92
CA ASN A 339 -0.64 19.63 2.14
C ASN A 339 -0.43 21.09 1.74
N ALA A 340 -0.52 21.39 0.43
CA ALA A 340 -0.26 22.72 -0.10
C ALA A 340 -1.23 23.79 0.43
N ASN A 341 -2.49 23.40 0.70
CA ASN A 341 -3.54 24.32 1.11
C ASN A 341 -3.48 24.64 2.61
N THR A 342 -3.34 23.63 3.46
CA THR A 342 -3.32 23.81 4.92
C THR A 342 -1.93 24.09 5.47
N GLY A 343 -0.87 23.71 4.76
CA GLY A 343 0.51 23.74 5.25
C GLY A 343 0.83 22.65 6.27
N TRP A 344 -0.09 21.73 6.56
CA TRP A 344 0.12 20.66 7.52
C TRP A 344 1.00 19.54 6.96
N HIS A 345 1.84 18.97 7.82
CA HIS A 345 2.79 17.91 7.50
C HIS A 345 2.20 16.55 7.83
N PHE A 346 2.23 15.62 6.87
CA PHE A 346 1.74 14.27 7.00
C PHE A 346 2.93 13.33 7.00
N PHE A 347 3.23 12.70 8.12
CA PHE A 347 4.43 11.88 8.29
C PHE A 347 4.05 10.50 8.82
N GLY A 348 4.60 9.46 8.18
CA GLY A 348 4.42 8.06 8.55
C GLY A 348 5.71 7.32 8.69
N GLY A 349 5.64 6.22 9.42
CA GLY A 349 6.75 5.37 9.83
C GLY A 349 6.30 4.55 11.04
N GLU A 350 7.20 3.75 11.59
CA GLU A 350 6.85 2.90 12.72
C GLU A 350 7.99 2.77 13.74
N LYS A 351 7.61 2.79 15.02
CA LYS A 351 8.47 2.52 16.17
C LYS A 351 7.65 1.88 17.27
N SER A 352 7.36 0.59 17.11
CA SER A 352 6.49 -0.15 18.02
C SER A 352 7.04 -1.55 18.30
N PRO A 353 6.66 -2.18 19.43
CA PRO A 353 6.98 -3.58 19.68
C PRO A 353 6.46 -4.48 18.55
N PRO A 354 7.16 -5.60 18.23
CA PRO A 354 6.77 -6.49 17.12
C PRO A 354 5.33 -7.01 17.19
N GLU A 355 4.75 -7.17 18.38
CA GLU A 355 3.37 -7.62 18.58
C GLU A 355 2.35 -6.57 18.12
N GLN A 356 2.73 -5.29 18.18
CA GLN A 356 1.93 -4.19 17.65
C GLN A 356 2.19 -3.96 16.16
N LEU A 357 3.44 -4.13 15.71
CA LEU A 357 3.86 -3.98 14.32
C LEU A 357 3.23 -5.08 13.44
N LEU A 358 3.37 -6.36 13.83
CA LEU A 358 2.87 -7.53 13.11
C LEU A 358 1.43 -7.85 13.50
N SER A 359 0.54 -6.88 13.25
CA SER A 359 -0.85 -6.93 13.67
C SER A 359 -1.80 -6.40 12.59
N SER A 360 -2.99 -6.97 12.54
CA SER A 360 -4.13 -6.46 11.75
C SER A 360 -5.03 -5.51 12.54
N ASP A 361 -4.71 -5.23 13.81
CA ASP A 361 -5.51 -4.37 14.68
C ASP A 361 -5.17 -2.88 14.48
N ASP A 362 -6.02 -2.21 13.69
CA ASP A 362 -5.99 -0.77 13.45
C ASP A 362 -6.90 0.04 14.39
N SER A 363 -7.47 -0.58 15.43
CA SER A 363 -8.23 0.13 16.47
C SER A 363 -7.34 0.84 17.49
N THR A 364 -6.05 0.50 17.50
CA THR A 364 -5.05 1.05 18.40
C THR A 364 -3.94 1.80 17.65
N LEU A 365 -3.29 2.70 18.40
CA LEU A 365 -2.16 3.51 17.96
C LEU A 365 -1.02 3.33 18.97
N SER A 366 0.19 3.13 18.46
CA SER A 366 1.39 3.10 19.29
C SER A 366 1.81 4.52 19.64
N GLN A 367 1.82 4.85 20.93
CA GLN A 367 2.23 6.19 21.40
C GLN A 367 3.71 6.47 21.14
N SER A 368 4.57 5.44 21.24
CA SER A 368 6.00 5.59 20.91
C SER A 368 6.20 5.97 19.45
N SER A 369 5.35 5.47 18.56
CA SER A 369 5.40 5.77 17.12
C SER A 369 4.94 7.19 16.82
N VAL A 370 3.85 7.64 17.46
CA VAL A 370 3.38 9.03 17.33
C VAL A 370 4.45 10.00 17.83
N GLN A 371 5.02 9.77 19.01
CA GLN A 371 6.10 10.59 19.55
C GLN A 371 7.32 10.59 18.63
N PHE A 372 7.74 9.42 18.15
CA PHE A 372 8.88 9.27 17.25
C PHE A 372 8.71 10.06 15.94
N LEU A 373 7.51 10.05 15.35
CA LEU A 373 7.20 10.82 14.14
C LEU A 373 7.21 12.34 14.39
N GLN A 374 6.76 12.79 15.56
CA GLN A 374 6.84 14.20 15.96
C GLN A 374 8.30 14.65 16.13
N GLU A 375 9.09 13.91 16.90
CA GLU A 375 10.50 14.22 17.14
C GLU A 375 11.33 14.22 15.85
N SER A 376 11.09 13.24 14.98
CA SER A 376 11.83 13.09 13.72
C SER A 376 11.54 14.23 12.73
N LEU A 377 10.29 14.69 12.65
CA LEU A 377 9.93 15.84 11.82
C LEU A 377 10.63 17.12 12.30
N GLY A 378 10.66 17.33 13.61
CA GLY A 378 11.34 18.47 14.21
C GLY A 378 12.82 18.48 13.88
N SER A 379 13.48 17.32 14.07
CA SER A 379 14.89 17.13 13.76
C SER A 379 15.23 17.44 12.30
N LEU A 380 14.35 17.05 11.36
CA LEU A 380 14.55 17.30 9.93
C LEU A 380 14.72 18.80 9.61
N PHE A 381 13.97 19.65 10.30
CA PHE A 381 13.98 21.11 10.13
C PHE A 381 14.81 21.86 11.17
N GLY A 382 15.70 21.16 11.89
CA GLY A 382 16.59 21.77 12.89
C GLY A 382 15.87 22.28 14.15
N LEU A 383 14.64 21.82 14.40
CA LEU A 383 13.87 22.15 15.59
C LEU A 383 14.22 21.19 16.73
N GLN A 384 14.19 21.69 17.98
CA GLN A 384 14.43 20.87 19.17
C GLN A 384 13.12 20.55 19.90
N GLY A 385 12.84 19.25 20.08
CA GLY A 385 11.74 18.74 20.90
C GLY A 385 10.32 18.88 20.31
N PRO A 386 9.34 18.14 20.85
CA PRO A 386 7.95 18.15 20.36
C PRO A 386 7.17 19.41 20.77
N ALA A 387 7.69 20.22 21.70
CA ALA A 387 7.00 21.38 22.27
C ALA A 387 6.60 22.46 21.25
N HIS A 388 7.21 22.45 20.06
CA HIS A 388 6.90 23.39 18.99
C HIS A 388 5.85 22.88 17.99
N GLN A 389 5.41 21.63 18.11
CA GLN A 389 4.56 20.97 17.12
C GLN A 389 3.18 20.68 17.69
N LYS A 390 2.13 21.10 16.98
CA LYS A 390 0.76 20.74 17.32
C LYS A 390 0.35 19.49 16.54
N LEU A 391 0.09 18.39 17.25
CA LEU A 391 -0.50 17.19 16.65
C LEU A 391 -1.96 17.50 16.26
N VAL A 392 -2.29 17.35 14.98
CA VAL A 392 -3.63 17.56 14.43
C VAL A 392 -4.41 16.25 14.39
N SER A 393 -3.76 15.16 13.97
CA SER A 393 -4.38 13.84 13.86
C SER A 393 -3.29 12.76 13.88
N ALA A 394 -3.64 11.55 14.29
CA ALA A 394 -2.81 10.36 14.16
C ALA A 394 -3.71 9.15 13.85
N TRP A 395 -3.23 8.23 13.03
CA TRP A 395 -3.95 7.00 12.69
C TRP A 395 -2.99 5.88 12.31
N SER A 396 -3.46 4.65 12.43
CA SER A 396 -2.74 3.46 12.00
C SER A 396 -3.38 2.89 10.74
N GLY A 397 -2.62 2.17 9.92
CA GLY A 397 -3.10 1.48 8.72
C GLY A 397 -2.43 0.13 8.53
N ILE A 398 -3.18 -0.86 8.03
CA ILE A 398 -2.68 -2.22 7.83
C ILE A 398 -2.23 -2.43 6.39
N MET A 399 -0.99 -2.86 6.23
CA MET A 399 -0.35 -3.25 4.98
C MET A 399 -0.22 -4.77 4.90
N GLY A 400 -0.04 -5.31 3.70
CA GLY A 400 0.27 -6.72 3.50
C GLY A 400 1.71 -6.87 3.04
N PHE A 401 2.46 -7.75 3.71
CA PHE A 401 3.85 -8.06 3.41
C PHE A 401 4.00 -9.53 3.00
N THR A 402 4.74 -9.78 1.94
CA THR A 402 4.98 -11.10 1.34
C THR A 402 6.39 -11.58 1.66
N SER A 403 6.60 -12.89 1.78
CA SER A 403 7.91 -13.51 2.09
C SER A 403 9.06 -13.07 1.19
N ASP A 404 8.79 -12.81 -0.09
CA ASP A 404 9.81 -12.44 -1.06
C ASP A 404 9.82 -10.95 -1.40
N THR A 405 9.10 -10.13 -0.63
CA THR A 405 9.03 -8.67 -0.76
C THR A 405 8.52 -8.16 -2.12
N LEU A 406 7.85 -9.00 -2.91
CA LEU A 406 7.23 -8.61 -4.17
C LEU A 406 5.70 -8.81 -4.12
N PRO A 407 4.90 -7.93 -4.76
CA PRO A 407 3.46 -8.13 -4.91
C PRO A 407 3.11 -9.51 -5.49
N LEU A 408 1.91 -9.98 -5.13
CA LEU A 408 1.31 -11.18 -5.72
C LEU A 408 0.13 -10.76 -6.58
N VAL A 409 0.12 -11.17 -7.84
CA VAL A 409 -0.90 -10.82 -8.83
C VAL A 409 -1.24 -12.04 -9.67
N GLY A 410 -2.52 -12.37 -9.80
CA GLY A 410 -2.99 -13.36 -10.78
C GLY A 410 -3.93 -14.40 -10.19
N LYS A 411 -4.03 -15.52 -10.92
CA LYS A 411 -4.92 -16.62 -10.58
C LYS A 411 -4.41 -17.37 -9.35
N LEU A 412 -5.30 -17.69 -8.43
CA LEU A 412 -5.00 -18.54 -7.28
C LEU A 412 -5.18 -20.02 -7.67
N PRO A 413 -4.16 -20.87 -7.50
CA PRO A 413 -4.32 -22.31 -7.67
C PRO A 413 -5.13 -22.91 -6.52
N SER A 414 -5.76 -24.06 -6.77
CA SER A 414 -6.56 -24.80 -5.78
C SER A 414 -5.78 -25.14 -4.50
N ALA A 415 -4.45 -25.28 -4.60
CA ALA A 415 -3.57 -25.48 -3.45
C ALA A 415 -3.60 -24.32 -2.44
N LEU A 416 -3.90 -23.09 -2.88
CA LEU A 416 -4.02 -21.92 -2.01
C LEU A 416 -5.45 -21.65 -1.55
N THR A 417 -6.43 -21.97 -2.39
CA THR A 417 -7.84 -21.71 -2.08
C THR A 417 -8.49 -22.84 -1.30
N GLY A 418 -7.94 -24.06 -1.41
CA GLY A 418 -8.58 -25.28 -0.90
C GLY A 418 -9.85 -25.65 -1.66
N ARG A 419 -10.05 -25.11 -2.86
CA ARG A 419 -11.29 -25.23 -3.66
C ARG A 419 -10.99 -25.71 -5.07
N ASP A 420 -11.86 -26.56 -5.62
CA ASP A 420 -11.69 -27.15 -6.96
C ASP A 420 -11.93 -26.14 -8.11
N GLY A 421 -12.57 -25.01 -7.80
CA GLY A 421 -12.86 -23.96 -8.76
C GLY A 421 -11.63 -23.28 -9.34
N GLN A 422 -11.81 -22.63 -10.49
CA GLN A 422 -10.75 -22.03 -11.30
C GLN A 422 -10.96 -20.53 -11.58
N GLY A 423 -11.80 -19.86 -10.79
CA GLY A 423 -12.19 -18.46 -10.94
C GLY A 423 -11.81 -17.58 -9.75
N GLU A 424 -10.78 -17.93 -8.98
CA GLU A 424 -10.28 -17.15 -7.84
C GLU A 424 -8.98 -16.43 -8.19
N TRP A 425 -8.89 -15.17 -7.80
CA TRP A 425 -7.85 -14.24 -8.24
C TRP A 425 -7.36 -13.38 -7.08
N PHE A 426 -6.07 -13.05 -7.03
CA PHE A 426 -5.51 -12.20 -5.98
C PHE A 426 -4.67 -11.06 -6.56
N SER A 427 -4.78 -9.89 -5.95
CA SER A 427 -3.80 -8.81 -6.13
C SER A 427 -3.60 -8.04 -4.83
N GLY A 428 -2.40 -8.13 -4.26
CA GLY A 428 -2.08 -7.53 -2.96
C GLY A 428 -0.65 -7.83 -2.50
N GLY A 429 -0.37 -7.59 -1.22
CA GLY A 429 0.95 -7.84 -0.66
C GLY A 429 1.99 -6.84 -1.16
N TYR A 430 1.65 -5.55 -1.16
CA TYR A 430 2.49 -4.52 -1.78
C TYR A 430 3.68 -4.06 -0.93
N ASN A 431 3.91 -4.65 0.24
CA ASN A 431 5.10 -4.42 1.08
C ASN A 431 5.35 -2.93 1.41
N GLY A 432 4.28 -2.18 1.70
CA GLY A 432 4.34 -0.74 1.95
C GLY A 432 4.41 0.15 0.71
N TYR A 433 4.59 -0.41 -0.50
CA TYR A 433 4.71 0.31 -1.77
C TYR A 433 3.51 0.09 -2.71
N GLY A 434 2.31 0.24 -2.15
CA GLY A 434 1.05 0.08 -2.89
C GLY A 434 0.82 1.15 -3.97
N MET A 435 1.12 2.42 -3.70
CA MET A 435 0.89 3.51 -4.65
C MET A 435 1.61 3.33 -5.99
N PRO A 436 2.90 2.95 -6.04
CA PRO A 436 3.58 2.69 -7.31
C PRO A 436 3.26 1.32 -7.94
N SER A 437 2.38 0.49 -7.37
CA SER A 437 2.17 -0.88 -7.90
C SER A 437 0.72 -1.23 -8.16
N ALA A 438 -0.17 -0.85 -7.23
CA ALA A 438 -1.47 -1.47 -7.09
C ALA A 438 -2.45 -1.15 -8.21
N TRP A 439 -2.36 0.04 -8.81
CA TRP A 439 -3.27 0.42 -9.88
C TRP A 439 -3.10 -0.45 -11.12
N LEU A 440 -1.89 -0.53 -11.68
CA LEU A 440 -1.64 -1.35 -12.88
C LEU A 440 -1.64 -2.85 -12.58
N ALA A 441 -1.39 -3.25 -11.32
CA ALA A 441 -1.58 -4.64 -10.89
C ALA A 441 -3.06 -5.03 -10.93
N GLY A 442 -3.95 -4.17 -10.41
CA GLY A 442 -5.40 -4.36 -10.49
C GLY A 442 -5.92 -4.34 -11.93
N GLU A 443 -5.39 -3.46 -12.78
CA GLU A 443 -5.74 -3.43 -14.20
C GLU A 443 -5.36 -4.74 -14.88
N SER A 444 -4.14 -5.23 -14.64
CA SER A 444 -3.69 -6.50 -15.19
C SER A 444 -4.51 -7.68 -14.67
N LEU A 445 -4.91 -7.67 -13.40
CA LEU A 445 -5.81 -8.67 -12.83
C LEU A 445 -7.17 -8.66 -13.51
N GLY A 446 -7.76 -7.49 -13.74
CA GLY A 446 -9.04 -7.35 -14.44
C GLY A 446 -9.01 -7.94 -15.85
N LEU A 447 -7.93 -7.70 -16.61
CA LEU A 447 -7.74 -8.30 -17.94
C LEU A 447 -7.64 -9.82 -17.87
N MET A 448 -6.87 -10.35 -16.91
CA MET A 448 -6.73 -11.79 -16.72
C MET A 448 -8.07 -12.47 -16.35
N ILE A 449 -8.90 -11.82 -15.53
CA ILE A 449 -10.24 -12.30 -15.18
C ILE A 449 -11.12 -12.44 -16.44
N LEU A 450 -11.01 -11.50 -17.38
CA LEU A 450 -11.72 -11.55 -18.66
C LEU A 450 -11.08 -12.52 -19.68
N GLY A 451 -10.09 -13.32 -19.29
CA GLY A 451 -9.37 -14.23 -20.18
C GLY A 451 -8.42 -13.54 -21.17
N GLN A 452 -8.13 -12.25 -20.97
CA GLN A 452 -7.19 -11.49 -21.77
C GLN A 452 -5.78 -11.59 -21.17
N SER A 453 -4.76 -11.42 -22.02
CA SER A 453 -3.38 -11.34 -21.53
C SER A 453 -3.21 -10.08 -20.66
N PRO A 454 -2.48 -10.17 -19.52
CA PRO A 454 -2.09 -8.97 -18.79
C PRO A 454 -1.23 -8.10 -19.69
N LYS A 455 -1.18 -6.80 -19.40
CA LYS A 455 -0.37 -5.88 -20.20
C LYS A 455 1.11 -6.22 -20.04
N GLU A 456 1.89 -6.05 -21.12
CA GLU A 456 3.31 -6.44 -21.20
C GLU A 456 4.20 -5.81 -20.12
N TYR A 457 3.79 -4.67 -19.56
CA TYR A 457 4.52 -4.01 -18.48
C TYR A 457 4.37 -4.68 -17.12
N LEU A 458 3.39 -5.56 -16.90
CA LEU A 458 3.29 -6.29 -15.64
C LEU A 458 4.56 -7.15 -15.46
N PRO A 459 5.32 -6.99 -14.36
CA PRO A 459 6.49 -7.81 -14.10
C PRO A 459 6.07 -9.27 -13.87
N GLU A 460 6.70 -10.21 -14.57
CA GLU A 460 6.46 -11.65 -14.41
C GLU A 460 6.79 -12.09 -12.98
N ALA A 461 7.74 -11.43 -12.34
CA ALA A 461 8.07 -11.66 -10.94
C ALA A 461 6.93 -11.34 -9.96
N TYR A 462 5.88 -10.62 -10.39
CA TYR A 462 4.68 -10.38 -9.59
C TYR A 462 3.62 -11.47 -9.77
N LEU A 463 3.73 -12.28 -10.83
CA LEU A 463 2.76 -13.32 -11.11
C LEU A 463 2.78 -14.40 -10.04
N ILE A 464 1.60 -14.89 -9.69
CA ILE A 464 1.44 -16.12 -8.91
C ILE A 464 1.72 -17.29 -9.86
N SER A 465 2.78 -18.04 -9.57
CA SER A 465 3.16 -19.25 -10.31
C SER A 465 3.50 -20.38 -9.33
N GLU A 466 3.33 -21.63 -9.76
CA GLU A 466 3.70 -22.81 -8.98
C GLU A 466 5.18 -22.79 -8.55
N GLU A 467 6.06 -22.33 -9.44
CA GLU A 467 7.48 -22.14 -9.15
C GLU A 467 7.70 -21.14 -8.02
N ARG A 468 7.09 -19.95 -8.10
CA ARG A 468 7.23 -18.90 -7.08
C ARG A 468 6.66 -19.36 -5.73
N LEU A 469 5.51 -20.04 -5.75
CA LEU A 469 4.90 -20.60 -4.55
C LEU A 469 5.81 -21.62 -3.87
N ARG A 470 6.47 -22.48 -4.64
CA ARG A 470 7.38 -23.50 -4.11
C ARG A 470 8.71 -22.92 -3.62
N GLU A 471 9.28 -21.96 -4.35
CA GLU A 471 10.69 -21.58 -4.16
C GLU A 471 10.88 -20.27 -3.40
N ARG A 472 9.87 -19.40 -3.39
CA ARG A 472 10.02 -18.04 -2.88
C ARG A 472 9.02 -17.66 -1.79
N LEU A 473 7.86 -18.31 -1.75
CA LEU A 473 6.79 -17.96 -0.81
C LEU A 473 6.72 -19.02 0.29
N SER A 474 7.51 -18.83 1.34
CA SER A 474 7.57 -19.73 2.48
C SER A 474 7.59 -18.95 3.80
N VAL A 475 7.04 -19.57 4.84
CA VAL A 475 7.08 -19.01 6.19
C VAL A 475 8.53 -18.84 6.66
N THR A 476 9.41 -19.79 6.33
CA THR A 476 10.85 -19.69 6.61
C THR A 476 11.46 -18.41 6.05
N ARG A 477 11.15 -18.07 4.79
CA ARG A 477 11.68 -16.85 4.18
C ARG A 477 11.09 -15.58 4.80
N SER A 478 9.83 -15.61 5.24
CA SER A 478 9.27 -14.51 6.03
C SER A 478 10.01 -14.32 7.36
N MET A 479 10.38 -15.41 8.03
CA MET A 479 11.17 -15.37 9.26
C MET A 479 12.57 -14.81 9.01
N GLU A 480 13.27 -15.30 7.98
CA GLU A 480 14.58 -14.75 7.56
C GLU A 480 14.51 -13.25 7.30
N TYR A 481 13.48 -12.80 6.56
CA TYR A 481 13.26 -11.38 6.30
C TYR A 481 13.06 -10.56 7.58
N LEU A 482 12.30 -11.08 8.55
CA LEU A 482 12.04 -10.38 9.81
C LEU A 482 13.22 -10.41 10.78
N SER A 483 14.08 -11.42 10.70
CA SER A 483 15.33 -11.49 11.49
C SER A 483 16.43 -10.59 10.93
N GLU A 484 16.42 -10.32 9.62
CA GLU A 484 17.35 -9.39 8.96
C GLU A 484 16.94 -7.91 9.04
N ALA A 485 15.65 -7.64 9.30
CA ALA A 485 15.06 -6.31 9.37
C ALA A 485 15.14 -5.71 10.78
#